data_AF-A0A7S1JM57-F1
#
_entry.id   AF-A0A7S1JM57-F1
#
_cell.length_a   1.000
_cell.length_b   1.000
_cell.length_c   1.000
_cell.angle_alpha   90.00
_cell.angle_beta   90.00
_cell.angle_gamma   90.00
#
_symmetry.space_group_name_H-M   'P 1'
#
loop_
_entity.id
_entity.type
_entity.pdbx_description
1 polymer ?
#
loop_
_entity_poly.entity_id
_entity_poly.type
_entity_poly.pdbx_seq_one_letter_code
_entity_poly.pdbx_strand_id
1 'polypeptide(L)'
;QMYTRLGKAVIETTGKTSHTLGQMYTRLGDFGDVAQECAGSVRMLFKPKPLSVQDVYTGLRKIAALTGAKSQESKRNIVKGLLVRCREKETRYLVRTLGQHLRIGAVAKTVLAALAQAIEKDKAKQERAAKALARAYSECPSFDILVAELLQGR
;
A
#
# COMPACT_ATOMS: atom_id res chain seq x y z
N GLN A 1 20.54 5.79 6.13
CA GLN A 1 20.03 5.84 4.74
C GLN A 1 18.57 5.40 4.59
N MET A 2 17.85 5.03 5.66
CA MET A 2 16.78 4.03 5.57
C MET A 2 15.46 4.46 4.90
N TYR A 3 15.13 5.76 4.79
CA TYR A 3 14.03 6.23 3.93
C TYR A 3 14.26 7.67 3.47
N THR A 4 15.40 7.99 2.86
CA THR A 4 15.78 9.39 2.58
C THR A 4 14.78 10.13 1.69
N ARG A 5 13.95 9.42 0.91
CA ARG A 5 12.92 10.01 0.04
C ARG A 5 11.51 9.96 0.64
N LEU A 6 11.13 8.84 1.25
CA LEU A 6 9.82 8.68 1.89
C LEU A 6 9.74 9.44 3.22
N GLY A 7 10.83 9.45 3.99
CA GLY A 7 10.95 10.24 5.21
C GLY A 7 10.88 11.74 4.97
N LYS A 8 11.39 12.24 3.84
CA LYS A 8 11.18 13.64 3.45
C LYS A 8 9.69 13.96 3.26
N ALA A 9 8.93 13.08 2.61
CA ALA A 9 7.48 13.28 2.46
C ALA A 9 6.74 13.26 3.80
N VAL A 10 7.11 12.36 4.73
CA VAL A 10 6.54 12.33 6.09
C VAL A 10 6.91 13.60 6.86
N ILE A 11 8.17 14.04 6.83
CA ILE A 11 8.62 15.29 7.44
C ILE A 11 7.82 16.48 6.91
N GLU A 12 7.72 16.62 5.59
CA GLU A 12 7.04 17.74 4.95
C GLU A 12 5.51 17.74 5.18
N THR A 13 4.89 16.58 5.43
CA THR A 13 3.45 16.48 5.72
C THR A 13 3.11 16.61 7.20
N THR A 14 4.05 16.26 8.09
CA THR A 14 3.80 16.22 9.54
C THR A 14 4.49 17.33 10.32
N GLY A 15 5.43 18.05 9.70
CA GLY A 15 6.24 19.09 10.35
C GLY A 15 7.28 18.55 11.35
N LYS A 16 7.45 17.22 11.44
CA LYS A 16 8.44 16.60 12.35
C LYS A 16 9.85 16.69 11.78
N THR A 17 10.86 16.62 12.64
CA THR A 17 12.26 16.66 12.20
C THR A 17 12.80 15.27 11.86
N SER A 18 13.85 15.21 11.04
CA SER A 18 14.55 13.94 10.75
C SER A 18 15.11 13.27 12.01
N HIS A 19 15.49 14.06 13.03
CA HIS A 19 15.98 13.54 14.30
C HIS A 19 14.87 12.83 15.07
N THR A 20 13.70 13.47 15.18
CA THR A 20 12.51 12.88 15.82
C THR A 20 12.10 11.58 15.13
N LEU A 21 12.07 11.55 13.79
CA LEU A 21 11.77 10.33 13.04
C LEU A 21 12.75 9.20 13.36
N GLY A 22 14.05 9.51 13.48
CA GLY A 22 15.08 8.53 13.85
C GLY A 22 14.86 7.95 15.25
N GLN A 23 14.60 8.80 16.24
CA GLN A 23 14.29 8.37 17.60
C GLN A 23 13.03 7.48 17.66
N MET A 24 11.97 7.88 16.97
CA MET A 24 10.74 7.09 16.88
C MET A 24 10.99 5.75 16.18
N TYR A 25 11.83 5.72 15.15
CA TYR A 25 12.17 4.48 14.46
C TYR A 25 12.94 3.51 15.35
N THR A 26 13.92 3.99 16.13
CA THR A 26 14.63 3.16 17.11
C THR A 26 13.67 2.55 18.14
N ARG A 27 12.64 3.29 18.53
CA ARG A 27 11.61 2.81 19.49
C ARG A 27 10.60 1.85 18.86
N LEU A 28 10.12 2.13 17.65
CA LEU A 28 8.99 1.43 17.03
C LEU A 28 9.41 0.29 16.09
N GLY A 29 10.61 0.33 15.52
CA GLY A 29 11.15 -0.68 14.62
C GLY A 29 10.49 -0.77 13.22
N ASP A 30 9.46 0.02 12.94
CA ASP A 30 8.75 0.05 11.67
C ASP A 30 8.44 1.49 11.21
N PHE A 31 8.72 1.77 9.94
CA PHE A 31 8.54 3.11 9.40
C PHE A 31 7.07 3.48 9.17
N GLY A 32 6.20 2.50 8.93
CA GLY A 32 4.75 2.72 8.88
C GLY A 32 4.20 3.17 10.22
N ASP A 33 4.67 2.57 11.32
CA ASP A 33 4.32 2.95 12.68
C ASP A 33 4.81 4.35 13.04
N VAL A 34 6.06 4.68 12.68
CA VAL A 34 6.60 6.04 12.83
C VAL A 34 5.71 7.06 12.09
N ALA A 35 5.38 6.79 10.83
CA ALA A 35 4.57 7.70 10.03
C ALA A 35 3.14 7.85 10.58
N GLN A 36 2.56 6.75 11.07
CA GLN A 36 1.23 6.74 11.70
C GLN A 36 1.19 7.61 12.96
N GLU A 37 2.19 7.49 13.82
CA GLU A 37 2.28 8.28 15.05
C GLU A 37 2.54 9.77 14.73
N CYS A 38 3.38 10.07 13.73
CA CYS A 38 3.59 11.43 13.26
C CYS A 38 2.30 12.05 12.70
N ALA A 39 1.57 11.32 11.86
CA ALA A 39 0.32 11.80 11.25
C ALA A 39 -0.78 12.04 12.29
N GLY A 40 -0.88 11.22 13.33
CA GLY A 40 -1.84 11.40 14.43
C GLY A 40 -1.64 12.71 15.22
N SER A 41 -0.44 13.29 15.17
CA SER A 41 -0.14 14.57 15.81
C SER A 41 -0.54 15.80 14.99
N VAL A 42 -0.88 15.62 13.70
CA VAL A 42 -1.16 16.74 12.79
C VAL A 42 -2.62 17.17 12.91
N ARG A 43 -2.86 18.40 13.38
CA ARG A 43 -4.18 19.01 13.38
C ARG A 43 -4.40 19.76 12.07
N MET A 44 -5.43 19.40 11.33
CA MET A 44 -5.82 20.05 10.07
C MET A 44 -7.04 20.96 10.30
N LEU A 45 -6.98 22.19 9.77
CA LEU A 45 -8.11 23.12 9.71
C LEU A 45 -9.25 22.58 8.83
N PHE A 46 -8.89 22.00 7.68
CA PHE A 46 -9.83 21.37 6.77
C PHE A 46 -9.36 19.96 6.40
N LYS A 47 -10.24 18.97 6.55
CA LYS A 47 -9.94 17.58 6.19
C LYS A 47 -10.28 17.36 4.71
N PRO A 48 -9.31 17.01 3.84
CA PRO A 48 -9.59 16.74 2.43
C PRO A 48 -10.44 15.46 2.24
N LYS A 49 -10.92 15.22 1.01
CA LYS A 49 -11.67 14.01 0.66
C LYS A 49 -10.88 12.74 1.03
N PRO A 50 -11.49 11.75 1.72
CA PRO A 50 -10.85 10.47 2.03
C PRO A 50 -10.32 9.75 0.79
N LEU A 51 -9.38 8.83 0.99
CA LEU A 51 -8.84 7.99 -0.08
C LEU A 51 -9.82 6.86 -0.43
N SER A 52 -9.88 6.54 -1.71
CA SER A 52 -10.37 5.26 -2.21
C SER A 52 -9.20 4.35 -2.60
N VAL A 53 -9.46 3.05 -2.77
CA VAL A 53 -8.45 2.11 -3.32
C VAL A 53 -7.97 2.57 -4.70
N GLN A 54 -8.88 3.09 -5.52
CA GLN A 54 -8.55 3.60 -6.86
C GLN A 54 -7.61 4.82 -6.81
N ASP A 55 -7.81 5.73 -5.84
CA ASP A 55 -6.90 6.87 -5.63
C ASP A 55 -5.47 6.39 -5.34
N VAL A 56 -5.34 5.43 -4.43
CA VAL A 56 -4.03 4.87 -4.02
C VAL A 56 -3.39 4.13 -5.20
N TYR A 57 -4.12 3.23 -5.85
CA TYR A 57 -3.62 2.46 -7.00
C TYR A 57 -3.13 3.39 -8.13
N THR A 58 -3.95 4.37 -8.51
CA THR A 58 -3.61 5.35 -9.55
C THR A 58 -2.39 6.18 -9.15
N GLY A 59 -2.30 6.60 -7.89
CA GLY A 59 -1.15 7.32 -7.34
C GLY A 59 0.15 6.49 -7.43
N LEU A 60 0.10 5.22 -7.05
CA LEU A 60 1.25 4.31 -7.12
C LEU A 60 1.69 4.06 -8.57
N ARG A 61 0.75 3.87 -9.51
CA ARG A 61 1.06 3.72 -10.94
C ARG A 61 1.70 4.98 -11.52
N LYS A 62 1.23 6.17 -11.16
CA LYS A 62 1.84 7.45 -11.55
C LYS A 62 3.27 7.57 -11.01
N ILE A 63 3.50 7.22 -9.74
CA ILE A 63 4.85 7.22 -9.14
C ILE A 63 5.80 6.29 -9.90
N ALA A 64 5.32 5.11 -10.30
CA ALA A 64 6.09 4.13 -11.06
C ALA A 64 6.45 4.64 -12.48
N ALA A 65 5.51 5.30 -13.16
CA ALA A 65 5.70 5.79 -14.52
C ALA A 65 6.64 7.01 -14.63
N LEU A 66 6.80 7.79 -13.56
CA LEU A 66 7.65 8.99 -13.57
C LEU A 66 9.15 8.65 -13.65
N THR A 67 9.84 9.22 -14.64
CA THR A 67 11.30 9.09 -14.87
C THR A 67 11.94 10.45 -15.19
N GLY A 68 13.27 10.51 -15.27
CA GLY A 68 14.00 11.72 -15.67
C GLY A 68 14.32 12.72 -14.53
N ALA A 69 14.92 13.84 -14.90
CA ALA A 69 15.23 14.94 -13.98
C ALA A 69 13.94 15.50 -13.37
N LYS A 70 13.97 15.93 -12.10
CA LYS A 70 12.80 16.38 -11.30
C LYS A 70 11.76 15.31 -10.96
N SER A 71 11.85 14.09 -11.50
CA SER A 71 10.91 13.00 -11.17
C SER A 71 10.81 12.72 -9.67
N GLN A 72 11.92 12.86 -8.93
CA GLN A 72 11.95 12.64 -7.49
C GLN A 72 11.07 13.61 -6.72
N GLU A 73 11.00 14.87 -7.14
CA GLU A 73 10.12 15.87 -6.52
C GLU A 73 8.66 15.58 -6.85
N SER A 74 8.36 15.28 -8.11
CA SER A 74 7.01 14.90 -8.53
C SER A 74 6.49 13.66 -7.79
N LYS A 75 7.33 12.63 -7.63
CA LYS A 75 7.01 11.43 -6.83
C LYS A 75 6.71 11.79 -5.37
N ARG A 76 7.54 12.64 -4.75
CA ARG A 76 7.30 13.11 -3.38
C ARG A 76 5.98 13.86 -3.27
N ASN A 77 5.66 14.75 -4.20
CA ASN A 77 4.40 15.50 -4.18
C ASN A 77 3.17 14.59 -4.26
N ILE A 78 3.21 13.53 -5.08
CA ILE A 78 2.14 12.52 -5.12
C ILE A 78 2.02 11.83 -3.75
N VAL A 79 3.14 11.38 -3.17
CA VAL A 79 3.13 10.72 -1.86
C VAL A 79 2.56 11.64 -0.78
N LYS A 80 2.96 12.92 -0.75
CA LYS A 80 2.42 13.91 0.19
C LYS A 80 0.91 14.07 0.03
N GLY A 81 0.44 14.18 -1.21
CA GLY A 81 -0.99 14.29 -1.52
C GLY A 81 -1.81 13.09 -1.05
N LEU A 82 -1.24 11.88 -1.11
CA LEU A 82 -1.87 10.69 -0.53
C LEU A 82 -1.86 10.74 1.00
N LEU A 83 -0.72 11.04 1.62
CA LEU A 83 -0.54 11.06 3.08
C LEU A 83 -1.51 12.01 3.80
N VAL A 84 -1.73 13.22 3.29
CA VAL A 84 -2.64 14.20 3.92
C VAL A 84 -4.12 13.77 3.86
N ARG A 85 -4.47 12.89 2.92
CA ARG A 85 -5.82 12.34 2.76
C ARG A 85 -6.05 11.09 3.60
N CYS A 86 -4.98 10.45 4.09
CA CYS A 86 -5.10 9.26 4.93
C CYS A 86 -5.93 9.50 6.20
N ARG A 87 -6.67 8.48 6.61
CA ARG A 87 -7.49 8.43 7.82
C ARG A 87 -7.10 7.21 8.65
N GLU A 88 -7.33 7.30 9.96
CA GLU A 88 -7.11 6.18 10.89
C GLU A 88 -5.76 5.50 10.69
N LYS A 89 -5.74 4.22 10.29
CA LYS A 89 -4.54 3.38 10.10
C LYS A 89 -4.01 3.39 8.66
N GLU A 90 -4.60 4.16 7.75
CA GLU A 90 -4.20 4.16 6.33
C GLU A 90 -2.75 4.60 6.14
N THR A 91 -2.28 5.59 6.91
CA THR A 91 -0.91 6.10 6.83
C THR A 91 0.12 4.99 7.03
N ARG A 92 -0.09 4.13 8.02
CA ARG A 92 0.76 2.96 8.30
C ARG A 92 0.92 2.09 7.04
N TYR A 93 -0.19 1.69 6.43
CA TYR A 93 -0.16 0.74 5.32
C TYR A 93 0.25 1.37 3.99
N LEU A 94 -0.04 2.66 3.78
CA LEU A 94 0.46 3.40 2.61
C LEU A 94 1.98 3.50 2.65
N VAL A 95 2.55 3.88 3.79
CA VAL A 95 4.01 3.99 3.97
C VAL A 95 4.69 2.63 3.85
N ARG A 96 4.09 1.57 4.43
CA ARG A 96 4.60 0.19 4.27
C ARG A 96 4.54 -0.30 2.82
N THR A 97 3.48 0.04 2.08
CA THR A 97 3.36 -0.27 0.64
C THR A 97 4.44 0.45 -0.17
N LEU A 98 4.63 1.75 0.05
CA LEU A 98 5.67 2.55 -0.62
C LEU A 98 7.09 2.09 -0.25
N GLY A 99 7.27 1.54 0.95
CA GLY A 99 8.52 0.92 1.39
C GLY A 99 8.67 -0.54 0.95
N GLN A 100 7.74 -1.10 0.17
CA GLN A 100 7.74 -2.49 -0.32
C GLN A 100 7.77 -3.57 0.77
N HIS A 101 7.42 -3.22 2.00
CA HIS A 101 7.41 -4.12 3.15
C HIS A 101 6.10 -3.97 3.93
N LEU A 102 5.04 -4.63 3.44
CA LEU A 102 3.68 -4.48 3.98
C LEU A 102 3.51 -5.04 5.40
N ARG A 103 4.32 -6.06 5.77
CA ARG A 103 4.34 -6.69 7.10
C ARG A 103 2.96 -7.21 7.56
N ILE A 104 2.26 -7.93 6.68
CA ILE A 104 0.96 -8.55 6.97
C ILE A 104 0.97 -10.09 6.89
N GLY A 105 2.11 -10.70 6.57
CA GLY A 105 2.23 -12.17 6.43
C GLY A 105 1.52 -12.77 5.22
N ALA A 106 0.87 -11.94 4.39
CA ALA A 106 0.22 -12.40 3.16
C ALA A 106 1.23 -12.63 2.03
N VAL A 107 0.99 -13.67 1.25
CA VAL A 107 1.75 -14.06 0.06
C VAL A 107 0.77 -14.37 -1.09
N ALA A 108 1.27 -14.56 -2.32
CA ALA A 108 0.40 -14.84 -3.47
C ALA A 108 -0.57 -16.01 -3.20
N LYS A 109 -0.11 -17.08 -2.55
CA LYS A 109 -0.95 -18.24 -2.18
C LYS A 109 -2.10 -17.88 -1.24
N THR A 110 -1.88 -17.00 -0.26
CA THR A 110 -2.96 -16.57 0.65
C THR A 110 -3.97 -15.68 -0.09
N VAL A 111 -3.53 -14.88 -1.05
CA VAL A 111 -4.42 -14.06 -1.90
C VAL A 111 -5.28 -14.95 -2.79
N LEU A 112 -4.70 -15.99 -3.42
CA LEU A 112 -5.44 -16.93 -4.27
C LEU A 112 -6.49 -17.72 -3.47
N ALA A 113 -6.16 -18.15 -2.25
CA ALA A 113 -7.11 -18.79 -1.36
C ALA A 113 -8.26 -17.86 -0.97
N ALA A 114 -7.96 -16.58 -0.66
CA ALA A 114 -8.99 -15.58 -0.37
C ALA A 114 -9.88 -15.29 -1.59
N LEU A 115 -9.31 -15.28 -2.80
CA LEU A 115 -10.06 -15.11 -4.04
C LEU A 115 -11.04 -16.27 -4.27
N ALA A 116 -10.59 -17.51 -4.05
CA ALA A 116 -11.47 -18.69 -4.12
C ALA A 116 -12.65 -18.60 -3.13
N GLN A 117 -12.40 -18.12 -1.92
CA GLN A 117 -13.44 -17.91 -0.91
C GLN A 117 -14.41 -16.78 -1.29
N ALA A 118 -13.96 -15.77 -2.03
CA ALA A 118 -14.80 -14.66 -2.48
C ALA A 118 -15.76 -15.07 -3.60
N ILE A 119 -15.35 -15.98 -4.48
CA ILE A 119 -16.16 -16.44 -5.63
C ILE A 119 -17.07 -17.63 -5.30
N GLU A 120 -16.70 -18.46 -4.33
CA GLU A 120 -17.46 -19.66 -3.94
C GLU A 120 -17.94 -19.59 -2.48
N LYS A 121 -19.22 -19.87 -2.25
CA LYS A 121 -19.81 -19.88 -0.89
C LYS A 121 -19.68 -21.22 -0.17
N ASP A 122 -19.58 -22.31 -0.92
CA ASP A 122 -19.49 -23.67 -0.36
C ASP A 122 -18.03 -24.02 -0.04
N LYS A 123 -17.77 -24.39 1.22
CA LYS A 123 -16.43 -24.76 1.71
C LYS A 123 -15.77 -25.87 0.90
N ALA A 124 -16.52 -26.87 0.43
CA ALA A 124 -15.98 -27.96 -0.36
C ALA A 124 -15.55 -27.49 -1.76
N LYS A 125 -16.27 -26.51 -2.32
CA LYS A 125 -15.94 -25.90 -3.62
C LYS A 125 -14.79 -24.90 -3.50
N GLN A 126 -14.68 -24.18 -2.39
CA GLN A 126 -13.58 -23.25 -2.12
C GLN A 126 -12.21 -23.91 -2.20
N GLU A 127 -12.04 -25.10 -1.60
CA GLU A 127 -10.76 -25.82 -1.64
C GLU A 127 -10.38 -26.26 -3.06
N ARG A 128 -11.38 -26.67 -3.87
CA ARG A 128 -11.16 -27.02 -5.28
C ARG A 128 -10.80 -25.78 -6.10
N ALA A 129 -11.53 -24.69 -5.92
CA ALA A 129 -11.27 -23.42 -6.58
C ALA A 129 -9.88 -22.87 -6.21
N ALA A 130 -9.48 -22.92 -4.94
CA ALA A 130 -8.16 -22.48 -4.50
C ALA A 130 -7.03 -23.27 -5.17
N LYS A 131 -7.18 -24.59 -5.34
CA LYS A 131 -6.22 -25.43 -6.07
C LYS A 131 -6.17 -25.08 -7.55
N ALA A 132 -7.33 -24.88 -8.19
CA ALA A 132 -7.41 -24.48 -9.59
C ALA A 132 -6.74 -23.13 -9.84
N LEU A 133 -7.06 -22.13 -9.01
CA LEU A 133 -6.44 -20.79 -9.06
C LEU A 133 -4.94 -20.85 -8.80
N ALA A 134 -4.50 -21.66 -7.83
CA ALA A 134 -3.07 -21.86 -7.57
C ALA A 134 -2.34 -22.43 -8.78
N ARG A 135 -2.92 -23.44 -9.44
CA ARG A 135 -2.36 -24.01 -10.67
C ARG A 135 -2.32 -22.98 -11.81
N ALA A 136 -3.43 -22.30 -12.06
CA ALA A 136 -3.52 -21.27 -13.10
C ALA A 136 -2.47 -20.16 -12.88
N TYR A 137 -2.29 -19.71 -11.63
CA TYR A 137 -1.28 -18.71 -11.28
C TYR A 137 0.15 -19.24 -11.42
N SER A 138 0.40 -20.53 -11.15
CA SER A 138 1.71 -21.14 -11.38
C SER A 138 2.07 -21.20 -12.87
N GLU A 139 1.08 -21.39 -13.75
CA GLU A 139 1.28 -21.41 -15.21
C GLU A 139 1.36 -19.98 -15.78
N CYS A 140 0.55 -19.05 -15.28
CA CYS A 140 0.53 -17.64 -15.64
C CYS A 140 0.46 -16.75 -14.38
N PRO A 141 1.60 -16.24 -13.86
CA PRO A 141 1.66 -15.51 -12.60
C PRO A 141 1.20 -14.04 -12.77
N SER A 142 -0.04 -13.84 -13.23
CA SER A 142 -0.66 -12.54 -13.46
C SER A 142 -2.05 -12.49 -12.84
N PHE A 143 -2.22 -11.68 -11.81
CA PHE A 143 -3.54 -11.42 -11.22
C PHE A 143 -4.46 -10.64 -12.16
N ASP A 144 -3.91 -9.80 -13.04
CA ASP A 144 -4.70 -9.00 -13.99
C ASP A 144 -5.45 -9.92 -14.98
N ILE A 145 -4.74 -10.93 -15.52
CA ILE A 145 -5.34 -11.92 -16.42
C ILE A 145 -6.29 -12.84 -15.64
N LEU A 146 -5.82 -13.38 -14.50
CA LEU A 146 -6.59 -14.34 -13.72
C LEU A 146 -7.93 -13.75 -13.26
N VAL A 147 -7.94 -12.54 -12.69
CA VAL A 147 -9.16 -11.89 -12.22
C VAL A 147 -10.08 -11.52 -13.40
N ALA A 148 -9.53 -11.10 -14.53
CA ALA A 148 -10.33 -10.78 -15.72
C ALA A 148 -11.08 -12.00 -16.26
N GLU A 149 -10.46 -13.18 -16.29
CA GLU A 149 -11.12 -14.42 -16.71
C GLU A 149 -12.19 -14.87 -15.70
N LEU A 150 -11.90 -14.78 -14.40
CA LEU A 150 -12.88 -15.10 -13.35
C LEU A 150 -14.13 -14.22 -13.42
N LEU A 151 -13.97 -12.94 -13.73
CA LEU A 151 -15.11 -12.02 -13.91
C LEU A 151 -15.93 -12.32 -15.17
N GLN A 152 -15.32 -12.96 -16.17
CA GLN A 152 -16.03 -13.45 -17.37
C GLN A 152 -16.73 -14.79 -17.13
N GLY A 153 -16.57 -15.42 -15.96
CA GLY A 153 -17.17 -16.70 -15.62
C GLY A 153 -16.50 -17.90 -16.30
N ARG A 154 -15.22 -17.76 -16.68
CA ARG A 154 -14.41 -18.81 -17.34
C ARG A 154 -13.39 -19.41 -16.38
#